data_AF-A0A951DAF8-F1
#
_entry.id   AF-A0A951DAF8-F1
#
_cell.length_a   1.000
_cell.length_b   1.000
_cell.length_c   1.000
_cell.angle_alpha   90.00
_cell.angle_beta   90.00
_cell.angle_gamma   90.00
#
_symmetry.space_group_name_H-M   'P 1'
#
loop_
_entity.id
_entity.type
_entity.pdbx_description
1 polymer ?
#
loop_
_entity_poly.entity_id
_entity_poly.type
_entity_poly.pdbx_seq_one_letter_code
_entity_poly.pdbx_strand_id
1 'polypeptide(L)'
;MKVGLQIRSRLALPGCVLLIAIGAIQVRAESGDIRVSVVDSTGLPLISSVTVTGEATGIRRSAQTNDDGRIEFAHLPFGLYKVTAERERFSPV
;
A
#
# COMPACT_ATOMS: atom_id res chain seq x y z
N MET A 1 30.18 -35.28 -45.04
CA MET A 1 30.74 -35.61 -43.71
C MET A 1 29.92 -34.90 -42.65
N LYS A 2 29.28 -35.65 -41.73
CA LYS A 2 28.40 -35.11 -40.67
C LYS A 2 29.27 -34.56 -39.54
N VAL A 3 29.31 -33.23 -39.39
CA VAL A 3 29.99 -32.57 -38.27
C VAL A 3 29.11 -32.78 -37.03
N GLY A 4 29.51 -33.72 -36.18
CA GLY A 4 28.86 -33.96 -34.89
C GLY A 4 29.26 -32.89 -33.90
N LEU A 5 28.45 -31.84 -33.77
CA LEU A 5 28.55 -30.86 -32.69
C LEU A 5 28.09 -31.54 -31.39
N GLN A 6 29.01 -32.24 -30.73
CA GLN A 6 28.80 -32.79 -29.40
C GLN A 6 28.80 -31.64 -28.39
N ILE A 7 27.61 -31.08 -28.13
CA ILE A 7 27.38 -30.15 -27.03
C ILE A 7 27.56 -30.97 -25.75
N ARG A 8 28.76 -30.93 -25.17
CA ARG A 8 29.06 -31.55 -23.87
C ARG A 8 28.36 -30.74 -22.77
N SER A 9 27.07 -31.01 -22.61
CA SER A 9 26.15 -30.41 -21.64
C SER A 9 26.45 -30.91 -20.23
N ARG A 10 27.56 -30.46 -19.63
CA ARG A 10 27.85 -30.70 -18.20
C ARG A 10 28.17 -29.45 -17.39
N LEU A 11 28.20 -28.27 -18.03
CA LEU A 11 28.56 -27.01 -17.38
C LEU A 11 27.49 -25.91 -17.45
N ALA A 12 26.30 -26.21 -18.02
CA ALA A 12 25.21 -25.23 -18.15
C ALA A 12 24.23 -25.24 -16.96
N LEU A 13 24.20 -26.32 -16.17
CA LEU A 13 23.25 -26.50 -15.06
C LEU A 13 23.45 -25.53 -13.86
N PRO A 14 24.68 -25.31 -13.33
CA PRO A 14 24.84 -24.46 -12.15
C PRO A 14 24.64 -22.97 -12.46
N GLY A 15 24.99 -22.53 -13.68
CA GLY A 15 24.78 -21.15 -14.12
C GLY A 15 23.30 -20.79 -14.26
N CYS A 16 22.48 -21.70 -14.81
CA CYS A 16 21.03 -21.49 -14.90
C CYS A 16 20.36 -21.46 -13.52
N VAL A 17 20.80 -22.30 -12.57
CA VAL A 17 20.25 -22.30 -11.19
C VAL A 17 20.55 -20.98 -10.48
N LEU A 18 21.75 -20.43 -10.66
CA LEU A 18 22.13 -19.14 -10.07
C LEU A 18 21.33 -17.97 -10.64
N LEU A 19 21.03 -17.98 -11.95
CA LEU A 19 20.21 -16.95 -12.61
C LEU A 19 18.74 -16.99 -12.18
N ILE A 20 18.18 -18.18 -11.93
CA ILE A 20 16.80 -18.33 -11.44
C ILE A 20 16.67 -17.85 -9.99
N ALA A 21 17.70 -18.05 -9.17
CA ALA A 21 17.71 -17.61 -7.76
C ALA A 21 17.67 -16.07 -7.60
N ILE A 22 18.25 -15.32 -8.56
CA ILE A 22 18.26 -13.85 -8.53
C ILE A 22 16.90 -13.26 -8.94
N GLY A 23 16.12 -13.96 -9.78
CA GLY A 23 14.80 -13.52 -10.24
C GLY A 23 13.65 -13.71 -9.23
N ALA A 24 13.91 -14.33 -8.08
CA ALA A 24 12.87 -14.70 -7.11
C ALA A 24 12.58 -13.63 -6.04
N ILE A 25 13.22 -12.46 -6.09
CA ILE A 25 12.89 -11.35 -5.18
C ILE A 25 11.58 -10.71 -5.63
N GLN A 26 10.47 -11.30 -5.19
CA GLN A 26 9.15 -10.71 -5.29
C GLN A 26 9.00 -9.74 -4.13
N VAL A 27 9.16 -8.43 -4.35
CA VAL A 27 8.67 -7.43 -3.40
C VAL A 27 7.15 -7.54 -3.40
N ARG A 28 6.60 -8.11 -2.31
CA ARG A 28 5.16 -8.04 -2.07
C ARG A 28 4.87 -6.67 -1.49
N ALA A 29 3.90 -5.96 -2.05
CA ALA A 29 3.32 -4.83 -1.34
C ALA A 29 2.67 -5.39 -0.07
N GLU A 30 3.13 -4.97 1.10
CA GLU A 30 2.57 -5.37 2.40
C GLU A 30 1.75 -4.24 3.04
N SER A 31 1.59 -3.15 2.30
CA SER A 31 0.88 -1.96 2.72
C SER A 31 0.09 -1.36 1.57
N GLY A 32 -0.92 -0.57 1.92
CA GLY A 32 -1.69 0.27 1.02
C GLY A 32 -1.96 1.62 1.64
N ASP A 33 -2.75 2.42 0.95
CA ASP A 33 -3.03 3.80 1.34
C ASP A 33 -4.53 4.01 1.55
N ILE A 34 -4.89 4.81 2.55
CA ILE A 34 -6.27 5.25 2.79
C ILE A 34 -6.36 6.74 2.44
N ARG A 35 -7.20 7.06 1.45
CA ARG A 35 -7.53 8.44 1.08
C ARG A 35 -8.92 8.79 1.59
N VAL A 36 -9.01 9.92 2.29
CA VAL A 36 -10.26 10.39 2.88
C VAL A 36 -10.61 11.74 2.28
N SER A 37 -11.89 11.91 1.94
CA SER A 37 -12.47 13.18 1.50
C SER A 37 -13.62 13.52 2.46
N VAL A 38 -13.56 14.69 3.08
CA VAL A 38 -14.58 15.17 4.02
C VAL A 38 -15.27 16.36 3.38
N VAL A 39 -16.58 16.22 3.19
CA VAL A 39 -17.46 17.24 2.59
C VAL A 39 -18.69 17.47 3.47
N ASP A 40 -19.33 18.63 3.33
CA ASP A 40 -20.64 18.88 3.94
C ASP A 40 -21.79 18.29 3.09
N SER A 41 -23.04 18.51 3.55
CA SER A 41 -24.25 18.07 2.85
C SER A 41 -24.47 18.73 1.49
N THR A 42 -23.79 19.85 1.22
CA THR A 42 -23.82 20.55 -0.08
C THR A 42 -22.68 20.12 -0.99
N GLY A 43 -21.76 19.28 -0.51
CA GLY A 43 -20.60 18.78 -1.24
C GLY A 43 -19.36 19.68 -1.15
N LEU A 44 -19.36 20.72 -0.30
CA LEU A 44 -18.21 21.60 -0.13
C LEU A 44 -17.16 20.94 0.77
N PRO A 45 -15.85 21.13 0.47
CA PRO A 45 -14.77 20.55 1.24
C PRO A 45 -14.69 21.11 2.66
N LEU A 46 -14.35 20.24 3.62
CA LEU A 46 -14.24 20.61 5.03
C LEU A 46 -12.87 20.28 5.61
N ILE A 47 -12.22 21.29 6.20
CA ILE A 47 -11.07 21.11 7.09
C ILE A 47 -11.55 20.42 8.38
N SER A 48 -11.07 19.21 8.61
CA SER A 48 -11.49 18.31 9.68
C SER A 48 -10.31 17.47 10.16
N SER A 49 -10.30 17.11 11.44
CA SER A 49 -9.34 16.14 11.98
C SER A 49 -9.79 14.73 11.61
N VAL A 50 -8.94 13.95 10.96
CA VAL A 50 -9.24 12.57 10.58
C VAL A 50 -8.30 11.64 11.33
N THR A 51 -8.84 10.60 11.95
CA THR A 51 -8.09 9.57 12.65
C THR A 51 -8.36 8.20 12.04
N VAL A 52 -7.30 7.51 11.67
CA VAL A 52 -7.31 6.13 11.18
C VAL A 52 -6.74 5.22 12.26
N THR A 53 -7.52 4.24 12.71
CA THR A 53 -7.13 3.26 13.72
C THR A 53 -7.21 1.85 13.16
N GLY A 54 -6.09 1.12 13.10
CA GLY A 54 -6.04 -0.28 12.70
C GLY A 54 -6.48 -1.18 13.84
N GLU A 55 -7.55 -1.95 13.64
CA GLU A 55 -8.17 -2.73 14.72
C GLU A 55 -7.28 -3.87 15.20
N ALA A 56 -6.59 -4.54 14.28
CA ALA A 56 -5.69 -5.66 14.60
C ALA A 56 -4.24 -5.21 14.91
N THR A 57 -3.81 -4.08 14.32
CA THR A 57 -2.41 -3.62 14.39
C THR A 57 -2.17 -2.62 15.52
N GLY A 58 -3.23 -2.02 16.08
CA GLY A 58 -3.11 -0.94 17.06
C GLY A 58 -2.56 0.37 16.50
N ILE A 59 -2.31 0.45 15.18
CA ILE A 59 -1.85 1.68 14.54
C ILE A 59 -2.91 2.76 14.71
N ARG A 60 -2.52 3.94 15.20
CA ARG A 60 -3.37 5.13 15.23
C ARG A 60 -2.64 6.29 14.57
N ARG A 61 -3.17 6.79 13.46
CA ARG A 61 -2.65 7.98 12.77
C ARG A 61 -3.74 9.03 12.70
N SER A 62 -3.38 10.27 13.01
CA SER A 62 -4.30 11.40 12.94
C SER A 62 -3.64 12.54 12.19
N ALA A 63 -4.40 13.17 11.31
CA ALA A 63 -3.97 14.34 10.56
C ALA A 63 -5.20 15.13 10.06
N GLN A 64 -4.97 16.38 9.69
CA GLN A 64 -6.02 17.29 9.26
C GLN A 64 -6.17 17.28 7.74
N THR A 65 -7.40 17.35 7.23
CA THR A 65 -7.65 17.53 5.80
C THR A 65 -7.15 18.90 5.32
N ASN A 66 -6.73 18.96 4.06
CA ASN A 66 -6.34 20.20 3.39
C ASN A 66 -7.55 21.06 2.99
N ASP A 67 -7.30 22.17 2.30
CA ASP A 67 -8.34 23.10 1.82
C ASP A 67 -9.33 22.45 0.82
N ASP A 68 -8.91 21.38 0.13
CA ASP A 68 -9.78 20.56 -0.72
C ASP A 68 -10.56 19.49 0.06
N GLY A 69 -10.48 19.49 1.40
CA GLY A 69 -11.16 18.54 2.27
C GLY A 69 -10.57 17.13 2.18
N ARG A 70 -9.35 16.97 1.67
CA ARG A 70 -8.71 15.67 1.39
C ARG A 70 -7.51 15.41 2.27
N ILE A 71 -7.24 14.12 2.49
CA ILE A 71 -6.04 13.64 3.17
C ILE A 71 -5.69 12.22 2.75
N GLU A 72 -4.41 11.88 2.81
CA GLU A 72 -3.88 10.53 2.52
C GLU A 72 -3.07 9.98 3.68
N PHE A 73 -3.39 8.76 4.08
CA PHE A 73 -2.61 7.96 5.03
C PHE A 73 -1.91 6.85 4.26
N ALA A 74 -0.65 7.07 3.92
CA ALA A 74 0.13 6.11 3.13
C ALA A 74 0.84 5.05 3.99
N HIS A 75 1.21 3.94 3.34
CA HIS A 75 1.99 2.84 3.92
C HIS A 75 1.34 2.21 5.15
N LEU A 76 0.03 2.01 5.10
CA LEU A 76 -0.72 1.31 6.13
C LEU A 76 -0.67 -0.21 5.86
N PRO A 77 -0.25 -1.04 6.83
CA PRO A 77 -0.34 -2.49 6.69
C PRO A 77 -1.77 -2.93 6.35
N PHE A 78 -1.91 -3.98 5.55
CA PHE A 78 -3.25 -4.50 5.26
C PHE A 78 -3.97 -4.97 6.52
N GLY A 79 -5.25 -4.64 6.63
CA GLY A 79 -6.07 -4.97 7.78
C GLY A 79 -7.37 -4.17 7.84
N LEU A 80 -8.12 -4.38 8.92
CA LEU A 80 -9.34 -3.64 9.19
C LEU A 80 -9.00 -2.31 9.89
N TYR A 81 -9.60 -1.22 9.41
CA TYR A 81 -9.40 0.12 9.93
C TYR A 81 -10.73 0.80 10.25
N LYS A 82 -10.76 1.44 11.42
CA LYS A 82 -11.77 2.42 11.78
C LYS A 82 -11.28 3.82 11.41
N VAL A 83 -12.07 4.54 10.62
CA VAL A 83 -11.80 5.93 10.23
C VAL A 83 -12.83 6.84 10.91
N THR A 84 -12.35 7.83 11.64
CA THR A 84 -13.19 8.81 12.34
C THR A 84 -12.81 10.21 11.86
N ALA A 85 -13.79 11.00 11.43
CA ALA A 85 -13.61 12.42 11.14
C ALA A 85 -14.27 13.25 12.25
N GLU A 86 -13.56 14.24 12.76
CA GLU A 86 -13.97 15.09 13.88
C GLU A 86 -13.75 16.56 13.53
N ARG A 87 -14.69 17.41 13.96
CA ARG A 87 -14.64 18.86 13.84
C ARG A 87 -15.51 19.44 14.95
N GLU A 88 -15.10 20.57 15.54
CA GLU A 88 -15.78 21.20 16.69
C GLU A 88 -17.26 21.54 16.46
N ARG A 89 -17.73 21.55 15.20
CA ARG A 89 -19.13 21.81 14.84
C ARG A 89 -19.77 20.72 14.00
N PHE A 90 -19.25 19.49 14.01
CA PHE A 90 -20.04 18.37 13.48
C PHE A 90 -21.21 18.12 14.43
N SER A 91 -22.43 18.28 13.94
CA SER A 91 -23.58 17.76 14.65
C SER A 91 -23.44 16.23 14.65
N PRO A 92 -23.51 15.55 15.79
CA PRO A 92 -23.51 14.09 15.81
C PRO A 92 -24.72 13.60 14.99
N VAL A 93 -24.48 12.62 14.12
CA VAL A 93 -25.53 11.91 13.37
C VAL A 93 -25.92 10.67 14.15
#